data_AF-A0A8J2K5P8-F1
#
_entry.id   AF-A0A8J2K5P8-F1
#
_cell.length_a   1.000
_cell.length_b   1.000
_cell.length_c   1.000
_cell.angle_alpha   90.00
_cell.angle_beta   90.00
_cell.angle_gamma   90.00
#
_symmetry.space_group_name_H-M   'P 1'
#
loop_
_entity.id
_entity.type
_entity.pdbx_description
1 polymer ?
#
loop_
_entity_poly.entity_id
_entity_poly.type
_entity_poly.pdbx_seq_one_letter_code
_entity_poly.pdbx_strand_id
1 'polypeptide(L)'
;MSVDHEQLLQDKYRILISKVKEDIQSISSSIQSLEGEKTKIRNKICNSEKMLEDEKENDTTEGYEHLLQKFQQEKRLLAEMNRLLNKFEHSKKRLLKLKKDIRHRVTEQVVKCSLTDILKKES
;
A
#
# COMPACT_ATOMS: atom_id res chain seq x y z
N MET A 1 -27.89 -5.71 -36.04
CA MET A 1 -27.80 -5.26 -34.63
C MET A 1 -26.51 -4.47 -34.49
N SER A 2 -26.54 -3.16 -34.24
CA SER A 2 -25.31 -2.39 -34.02
C SER A 2 -24.82 -2.65 -32.60
N VAL A 3 -23.57 -3.09 -32.46
CA VAL A 3 -22.91 -3.13 -31.16
C VAL A 3 -22.83 -1.70 -30.65
N ASP A 4 -23.35 -1.45 -29.45
CA ASP A 4 -23.16 -0.18 -28.77
C ASP A 4 -21.69 -0.10 -28.33
N HIS A 5 -20.90 0.70 -29.06
CA HIS A 5 -19.47 0.85 -28.83
C HIS A 5 -19.19 1.58 -27.51
N GLU A 6 -20.13 2.41 -27.04
CA GLU A 6 -20.05 3.08 -25.76
C GLU A 6 -20.13 2.06 -24.62
N GLN A 7 -21.08 1.13 -24.72
CA GLN A 7 -21.27 0.06 -23.75
C GLN A 7 -20.04 -0.86 -23.66
N LEU A 8 -19.50 -1.29 -24.81
CA LEU A 8 -18.30 -2.14 -24.85
C LEU A 8 -17.07 -1.44 -24.23
N LEU A 9 -16.93 -0.13 -24.45
CA LEU A 9 -15.86 0.66 -23.87
C LEU A 9 -16.00 0.73 -22.34
N GLN A 10 -17.19 1.07 -21.85
CA GLN A 10 -17.48 1.16 -20.42
C GLN A 10 -17.19 -0.17 -19.69
N ASP A 11 -17.55 -1.31 -20.30
CA ASP A 11 -17.33 -2.64 -19.70
C ASP A 11 -15.84 -3.00 -19.59
N LYS A 12 -15.03 -2.76 -20.64
CA LYS A 12 -13.57 -3.00 -20.59
C LYS A 12 -12.92 -2.19 -19.47
N TYR A 13 -13.32 -0.93 -19.29
CA TYR A 13 -12.78 -0.08 -18.23
C TYR A 13 -13.32 -0.42 -16.85
N ARG A 14 -14.56 -0.89 -16.72
CA ARG A 14 -15.11 -1.42 -15.46
C ARG A 14 -14.23 -2.55 -14.95
N ILE A 15 -13.84 -3.49 -15.81
CA ILE A 15 -12.91 -4.58 -15.46
C ILE A 15 -11.56 -4.03 -14.97
N LEU A 16 -10.97 -3.07 -15.68
CA LEU A 16 -9.69 -2.47 -15.29
C LEU A 16 -9.77 -1.75 -13.93
N ILE A 17 -10.82 -0.97 -13.69
CA ILE A 17 -11.05 -0.29 -12.41
C ILE A 17 -11.23 -1.30 -11.28
N SER A 18 -11.92 -2.42 -11.52
CA SER A 18 -12.07 -3.50 -10.54
C SER A 18 -10.72 -4.11 -10.17
N LYS A 19 -9.88 -4.46 -11.15
CA LYS A 19 -8.52 -4.96 -10.88
C LYS A 19 -7.68 -3.99 -10.06
N VAL A 20 -7.71 -2.70 -10.40
CA VAL A 20 -6.99 -1.67 -9.62
C VAL A 20 -7.55 -1.56 -8.19
N LYS A 21 -8.87 -1.74 -7.98
CA LYS A 21 -9.45 -1.78 -6.62
C LYS A 21 -8.96 -2.99 -5.84
N GLU A 22 -8.89 -4.17 -6.46
CA GLU A 22 -8.36 -5.40 -5.86
C GLU A 22 -6.90 -5.23 -5.44
N ASP A 23 -6.06 -4.66 -6.31
CA ASP A 23 -4.65 -4.37 -6.00
C ASP A 23 -4.49 -3.39 -4.83
N ILE A 24 -5.31 -2.31 -4.80
CA ILE A 24 -5.32 -1.35 -3.68
C ILE A 24 -5.73 -2.03 -2.38
N GLN A 25 -6.73 -2.92 -2.43
CA GLN A 25 -7.20 -3.65 -1.25
C GLN A 25 -6.12 -4.60 -0.73
N SER A 26 -5.48 -5.35 -1.64
CA SER A 26 -4.37 -6.25 -1.32
C SER A 26 -3.23 -5.50 -0.62
N ILE A 27 -2.76 -4.39 -1.19
CA ILE A 27 -1.71 -3.56 -0.57
C ILE A 27 -2.16 -3.00 0.79
N SER A 28 -3.42 -2.59 0.93
CA SER A 28 -3.94 -2.06 2.20
C SER A 28 -3.91 -3.12 3.30
N SER A 29 -4.30 -4.36 2.99
CA SER A 29 -4.19 -5.48 3.92
C SER A 29 -2.73 -5.75 4.31
N SER A 30 -1.79 -5.72 3.36
CA SER A 30 -0.35 -5.90 3.65
C SER A 30 0.20 -4.80 4.56
N ILE A 31 -0.19 -3.53 4.34
CA ILE A 31 0.19 -2.41 5.21
C ILE A 31 -0.32 -2.65 6.63
N GLN A 32 -1.59 -3.00 6.79
CA GLN A 32 -2.19 -3.25 8.11
C GLN A 32 -1.46 -4.38 8.86
N SER A 33 -1.14 -5.49 8.18
CA SER A 33 -0.35 -6.58 8.77
C SER A 33 1.04 -6.13 9.20
N LEU A 34 1.74 -5.37 8.35
CA LEU A 34 3.08 -4.84 8.66
C LEU A 34 3.06 -3.82 9.80
N GLU A 35 2.01 -3.01 9.93
CA GLU A 35 1.85 -2.09 11.06
C GLU A 35 1.62 -2.84 12.38
N GLY A 36 0.88 -3.95 12.35
CA GLY A 36 0.73 -4.86 13.47
C GLY A 36 2.08 -5.43 13.92
N GLU A 37 2.86 -5.98 12.98
CA GLU A 37 4.19 -6.52 13.28
C GLU A 37 5.18 -5.43 13.76
N LYS A 38 5.10 -4.21 13.20
CA LYS A 38 5.92 -3.07 13.64
C LYS A 38 5.66 -2.74 15.10
N THR A 39 4.40 -2.81 15.52
CA THR A 39 4.00 -2.57 16.92
C THR A 39 4.57 -3.65 17.84
N LYS A 40 4.54 -4.92 17.44
CA LYS A 40 5.15 -6.01 18.21
C LYS A 40 6.66 -5.80 18.39
N ILE A 41 7.37 -5.39 17.34
CA ILE A 41 8.82 -5.13 17.43
C ILE A 41 9.12 -3.92 18.30
N ARG A 42 8.32 -2.84 18.25
CA ARG A 42 8.48 -1.72 19.18
C ARG A 42 8.36 -2.14 20.64
N ASN A 43 7.41 -3.02 20.95
CA ASN A 43 7.25 -3.55 22.31
C ASN A 43 8.46 -4.40 22.72
N LYS A 44 9.00 -5.22 21.81
CA LYS A 44 10.23 -5.98 22.06
C LYS A 44 11.42 -5.06 22.36
N ILE A 45 11.61 -4.00 21.55
CA ILE A 45 12.67 -3.01 21.75
C ILE A 45 12.53 -2.35 23.13
N CYS A 46 11.32 -1.94 23.52
CA CYS A 46 11.09 -1.33 24.83
C CYS A 46 11.39 -2.30 25.99
N ASN A 47 11.04 -3.59 25.84
CA ASN A 47 11.38 -4.59 26.85
C ASN A 47 12.89 -4.85 26.89
N SER A 48 13.56 -4.96 25.75
CA SER A 48 15.01 -5.15 25.68
C SER A 48 15.78 -3.96 26.23
N GLU A 49 15.27 -2.74 26.06
CA GLU A 49 15.84 -1.52 26.66
C GLU A 49 15.81 -1.60 28.20
N LYS A 50 14.67 -1.99 28.78
CA LYS A 50 14.54 -2.20 30.23
C LYS A 50 15.48 -3.28 30.75
N MET A 51 15.55 -4.43 30.06
CA MET A 51 16.46 -5.51 30.46
C MET A 51 17.93 -5.08 30.39
N LEU A 52 18.29 -4.22 29.44
CA LEU A 52 19.64 -3.66 29.35
C LEU A 52 19.94 -2.70 30.50
N GLU A 53 18.97 -1.91 30.93
CA GLU A 53 19.10 -1.04 32.11
C GLU A 53 19.27 -1.89 33.38
N ASP A 54 18.44 -2.92 33.57
CA ASP A 54 18.51 -3.83 34.71
C ASP A 54 19.86 -4.59 34.78
N GLU A 55 20.35 -5.12 33.66
CA GLU A 55 21.64 -5.84 33.63
C GLU A 55 22.84 -4.92 33.84
N LYS A 56 22.75 -3.65 33.40
CA LYS A 56 23.78 -2.66 33.66
C LYS A 56 23.92 -2.34 35.15
N GLU A 57 22.83 -2.45 35.92
CA GLU A 57 22.84 -2.30 37.37
C GLU A 57 23.38 -3.55 38.10
N ASN A 58 23.33 -4.73 37.45
CA ASN A 58 23.72 -6.03 38.02
C ASN A 58 25.12 -6.52 37.61
N ASP A 59 25.85 -5.76 36.79
CA ASP A 59 27.28 -5.93 36.43
C ASP A 59 27.66 -7.30 35.81
N THR A 60 26.74 -7.92 35.06
CA THR A 60 27.05 -9.15 34.28
C THR A 60 27.42 -8.82 32.82
N THR A 61 28.71 -8.97 32.49
CA THR A 61 29.24 -8.52 31.18
C THR A 61 28.71 -9.34 30.00
N GLU A 62 28.58 -10.66 30.15
CA GLU A 62 28.20 -11.58 29.05
C GLU A 62 26.70 -11.52 28.74
N GLY A 63 25.84 -11.40 29.76
CA GLY A 63 24.40 -11.24 29.61
C GLY A 63 24.03 -9.91 28.94
N TYR A 64 24.72 -8.84 29.34
CA TYR A 64 24.56 -7.50 28.77
C TYR A 64 24.92 -7.45 27.28
N GLU A 65 26.05 -8.03 26.87
CA GLU A 65 26.47 -8.02 25.46
C GLU A 65 25.48 -8.75 24.55
N HIS A 66 24.97 -9.90 24.99
CA HIS A 66 23.97 -10.66 24.23
C HIS A 66 22.65 -9.87 24.09
N LEU A 67 22.17 -9.26 25.17
CA LEU A 67 20.97 -8.40 25.14
C LEU A 67 21.16 -7.18 24.23
N LEU A 68 22.36 -6.60 24.22
CA LEU A 68 22.69 -5.44 23.40
C LEU A 68 22.65 -5.79 21.92
N GLN A 69 23.21 -6.94 21.54
CA GLN A 69 23.14 -7.44 20.16
C GLN A 69 21.69 -7.66 19.73
N LYS A 70 20.88 -8.30 20.58
CA LYS A 70 19.45 -8.52 20.31
C LYS A 70 18.69 -7.20 20.12
N PHE A 71 18.90 -6.24 21.02
CA PHE A 71 18.29 -4.91 20.93
C PHE A 71 18.67 -4.17 19.63
N GLN A 72 19.94 -4.24 19.24
CA GLN A 72 20.40 -3.65 17.97
C GLN A 72 19.75 -4.34 16.76
N GLN A 73 19.61 -5.68 16.78
CA GLN A 73 18.95 -6.42 15.71
C GLN A 73 17.47 -6.02 15.59
N GLU A 74 16.76 -5.88 16.70
CA GLU A 74 15.36 -5.42 16.71
C GLU A 74 15.22 -3.99 16.18
N LYS A 75 16.14 -3.08 16.53
CA LYS A 75 16.20 -1.72 15.94
C LYS A 75 16.42 -1.74 14.43
N ARG A 76 17.32 -2.59 13.92
CA ARG A 76 17.55 -2.75 12.48
C ARG A 76 16.29 -3.26 11.78
N LEU A 77 15.64 -4.27 12.35
CA LEU A 77 14.39 -4.83 11.82
C LEU A 77 13.28 -3.76 11.77
N LEU A 78 13.14 -2.95 12.83
CA LEU A 78 12.18 -1.83 12.86
C LEU A 78 12.45 -0.82 11.73
N ALA A 79 13.71 -0.49 11.48
CA ALA A 79 14.09 0.42 10.40
C ALA A 79 13.73 -0.15 9.02
N GLU A 80 14.00 -1.44 8.78
CA GLU A 80 13.66 -2.11 7.52
C GLU A 80 12.14 -2.17 7.30
N MET A 81 11.37 -2.46 8.35
CA MET A 81 9.91 -2.45 8.28
C MET A 81 9.34 -1.07 7.93
N ASN A 82 9.88 0.00 8.53
CA ASN A 82 9.46 1.37 8.19
C ASN A 82 9.77 1.69 6.73
N ARG A 83 10.92 1.23 6.22
CA ARG A 83 11.27 1.38 4.80
C ARG A 83 10.29 0.63 3.88
N LEU A 84 9.90 -0.59 4.23
CA LEU A 84 8.92 -1.38 3.49
C LEU A 84 7.53 -0.74 3.51
N LEU A 85 7.06 -0.30 4.67
CA LEU A 85 5.79 0.43 4.82
C LEU A 85 5.74 1.67 3.93
N ASN A 86 6.81 2.47 3.92
CA ASN A 86 6.90 3.65 3.06
C ASN A 86 6.80 3.29 1.56
N LYS A 87 7.41 2.17 1.12
CA LYS A 87 7.28 1.70 -0.27
C LYS A 87 5.84 1.28 -0.59
N PHE A 88 5.18 0.54 0.30
CA PHE A 88 3.79 0.13 0.11
C PHE A 88 2.83 1.33 0.07
N GLU A 89 2.99 2.27 0.98
CA GLU A 89 2.23 3.53 0.98
C GLU A 89 2.39 4.30 -0.32
N HIS A 90 3.62 4.37 -0.85
CA HIS A 90 3.87 5.00 -2.13
C HIS A 90 3.17 4.27 -3.30
N SER A 91 3.28 2.94 -3.35
CA SER A 91 2.59 2.11 -4.36
C SER A 91 1.07 2.28 -4.29
N LYS A 92 0.48 2.30 -3.09
CA LYS A 92 -0.94 2.55 -2.87
C LYS A 92 -1.37 3.91 -3.43
N LYS A 93 -0.61 4.97 -3.14
CA LYS A 93 -0.86 6.32 -3.69
C LYS A 93 -0.82 6.34 -5.22
N ARG A 94 0.13 5.63 -5.84
CA ARG A 94 0.22 5.53 -7.31
C ARG A 94 -1.00 4.82 -7.91
N LEU A 95 -1.46 3.73 -7.31
CA LEU A 95 -2.66 3.02 -7.78
C LEU A 95 -3.94 3.86 -7.62
N LEU A 96 -4.07 4.60 -6.51
CA LEU A 96 -5.20 5.53 -6.32
C LEU A 96 -5.23 6.63 -7.39
N LYS A 97 -4.06 7.16 -7.76
CA LYS A 97 -3.93 8.12 -8.86
C LYS A 97 -4.30 7.48 -10.19
N LEU A 98 -3.76 6.31 -10.51
CA LEU A 98 -4.08 5.57 -11.73
C LEU A 98 -5.59 5.30 -11.86
N LYS A 99 -6.26 4.90 -10.77
CA LYS A 99 -7.71 4.73 -10.72
C LYS A 99 -8.49 6.02 -11.02
N LYS A 100 -7.98 7.18 -10.61
CA LYS A 100 -8.58 8.49 -10.94
C LYS A 100 -8.38 8.82 -12.41
N ASP A 101 -7.16 8.61 -12.93
CA ASP A 101 -6.80 8.91 -14.31
C ASP A 101 -7.59 8.02 -15.30
N ILE A 102 -7.75 6.73 -15.00
CA ILE A 102 -8.59 5.82 -15.79
C ILE A 102 -10.02 6.33 -15.83
N ARG A 103 -10.64 6.64 -14.68
CA ARG A 103 -12.02 7.16 -14.63
C ARG A 103 -12.20 8.42 -15.47
N HIS A 104 -11.26 9.35 -15.37
CA HIS A 104 -11.30 10.60 -16.14
C HIS A 104 -11.26 10.33 -17.64
N ARG A 105 -10.31 9.51 -18.11
CA ARG A 105 -10.19 9.16 -19.54
C ARG A 105 -11.42 8.43 -20.08
N VAL A 106 -12.06 7.60 -19.26
CA VAL A 106 -13.31 6.93 -19.64
C VAL A 106 -14.41 7.95 -19.88
N THR A 107 -14.60 8.88 -18.94
CA THR A 107 -15.60 9.94 -19.08
C THR A 107 -15.33 10.78 -20.32
N GLU A 108 -14.09 11.16 -20.60
CA GLU A 108 -13.74 11.90 -21.81
C GLU A 108 -14.08 11.13 -23.09
N GLN A 109 -13.77 9.82 -23.14
CA GLN A 109 -14.04 9.01 -24.32
C GLN A 109 -15.54 8.77 -24.52
N VAL A 110 -16.29 8.51 -23.45
CA VAL A 110 -17.75 8.38 -23.48
C VAL A 110 -18.38 9.66 -24.04
N VAL A 111 -18.02 10.82 -23.51
CA VAL A 111 -18.52 12.11 -24.01
C VAL A 111 -18.19 12.32 -25.49
N LYS A 112 -16.98 11.97 -25.94
CA LYS A 112 -16.59 12.06 -27.36
C LYS A 112 -17.43 11.13 -28.26
N CYS A 113 -17.67 9.90 -27.83
CA CYS A 113 -18.53 8.95 -28.54
C CYS A 113 -19.95 9.51 -28.67
N SER A 114 -20.56 9.94 -27.56
CA SER A 114 -21.94 10.46 -27.56
C SER A 114 -22.08 11.73 -28.43
N LEU A 115 -21.11 12.65 -28.40
CA LEU A 115 -21.11 13.84 -29.28
C LEU A 115 -20.99 13.46 -30.76
N THR A 116 -20.15 12.48 -31.10
CA THR A 116 -19.98 12.00 -32.48
C THR A 116 -21.28 11.38 -33.01
N ASP A 117 -22.02 10.65 -32.17
CA ASP A 117 -23.26 10.00 -32.55
C ASP A 117 -24.42 11.00 -32.72
N ILE A 118 -24.46 12.08 -31.94
CA ILE A 118 -25.41 13.19 -32.14
C ILE A 118 -25.17 13.84 -33.49
N LEU A 119 -23.92 14.22 -33.79
CA LEU A 119 -23.57 14.91 -35.03
C LEU A 119 -23.82 14.07 -36.30
N LYS A 120 -23.75 12.74 -36.22
CA LYS A 120 -24.06 11.84 -37.34
C LYS A 120 -25.56 11.64 -37.59
N LYS A 121 -26.42 11.95 -36.62
CA LYS A 121 -27.89 11.84 -36.77
C LYS A 121 -28.52 13.09 -37.39
N GLU A 122 -27.83 14.23 -37.31
CA GLU A 122 -28.29 15.51 -37.87
C GLU A 122 -27.87 15.72 -39.34
N SER A 123 -27.10 14.80 -39.91
CA SER A 123 -26.65 14.76 -41.31
C SER A 123 -27.30 13.63 -42.09
#